data_AF-A0A936TML4-F1
#
_entry.id   AF-A0A936TML4-F1
#
_cell.length_a   1.000
_cell.length_b   1.000
_cell.length_c   1.000
_cell.angle_alpha   90.00
_cell.angle_beta   90.00
_cell.angle_gamma   90.00
#
_symmetry.space_group_name_H-M   'P 1'
#
loop_
_entity.id
_entity.type
_entity.pdbx_description
1 polymer ?
#
loop_
_entity_poly.entity_id
_entity_poly.type
_entity_poly.pdbx_seq_one_letter_code
_entity_poly.pdbx_strand_id
1 'polypeptide(L)'
;MHPAQVVSLGRYIIWGWPLGEASADLKRGGIEPDPVAYRGSNQMLLAPFKTAMKAPYAVIDPHLGWYGEFRFYEVRIYAGDFAVSGVSILGIPFPSLGHSNGRLLP
;
A
#
# COMPACT_ATOMS: atom_id res chain seq x y z
N MET A 1 18.00 -1.63 14.64
CA MET A 1 17.28 -2.27 13.53
C MET A 1 18.30 -2.71 12.49
N HIS A 2 18.31 -3.98 12.11
CA HIS A 2 19.16 -4.52 11.05
C HIS A 2 18.45 -4.38 9.69
N PRO A 3 19.13 -4.03 8.57
CA PRO A 3 18.48 -3.82 7.28
C PRO A 3 17.58 -4.97 6.81
N ALA A 4 17.97 -6.22 7.10
CA ALA A 4 17.16 -7.40 6.78
C ALA A 4 15.77 -7.37 7.43
N GLN A 5 15.60 -6.72 8.59
CA GLN A 5 14.31 -6.62 9.27
C GLN A 5 13.29 -5.78 8.48
N VAL A 6 13.74 -4.76 7.75
CA VAL A 6 12.88 -3.95 6.87
C VAL A 6 12.36 -4.80 5.71
N VAL A 7 13.24 -5.60 5.11
CA VAL A 7 12.88 -6.53 4.03
C VAL A 7 11.91 -7.60 4.53
N SER A 8 12.18 -8.18 5.70
CA SER A 8 11.29 -9.15 6.34
C SER A 8 9.92 -8.55 6.63
N LEU A 9 9.86 -7.32 7.14
CA LEU A 9 8.60 -6.62 7.38
C LEU A 9 7.81 -6.41 6.09
N GLY A 10 8.45 -5.93 5.03
CA GLY A 10 7.79 -5.76 3.72
C GLY A 10 7.21 -7.07 3.19
N ARG A 11 7.96 -8.18 3.31
CA ARG A 11 7.46 -9.52 2.94
C ARG A 11 6.29 -9.97 3.80
N TYR A 12 6.36 -9.76 5.11
CA TYR A 12 5.29 -10.10 6.05
C TYR A 12 3.99 -9.35 5.72
N ILE A 13 4.06 -8.06 5.41
CA ILE A 13 2.90 -7.26 4.99
C ILE A 13 2.27 -7.83 3.72
N ILE A 14 3.07 -8.05 2.67
CA ILE A 14 2.57 -8.54 1.38
C ILE A 14 2.04 -9.97 1.46
N TRP A 15 2.58 -10.82 2.35
CA TRP A 15 2.11 -12.18 2.58
C TRP A 15 0.63 -12.26 2.98
N GLY A 16 0.08 -11.19 3.56
CA GLY A 16 -1.32 -11.12 3.93
C GLY A 16 -2.31 -11.28 2.76
N TRP A 17 -1.92 -10.93 1.53
CA TRP A 17 -2.76 -11.06 0.34
C TRP A 17 -2.88 -12.52 -0.14
N PRO A 18 -1.78 -13.24 -0.43
CA PRO A 18 -1.85 -14.67 -0.75
C PRO A 18 -2.55 -15.50 0.32
N LEU A 19 -2.39 -15.14 1.60
CA LEU A 19 -3.09 -15.83 2.70
C LEU A 19 -4.62 -15.64 2.62
N GLY A 20 -5.08 -14.43 2.27
CA GLY A 20 -6.50 -14.15 2.06
C GLY A 20 -7.07 -14.91 0.86
N GLU A 21 -6.34 -14.96 -0.25
CA GLU A 21 -6.71 -15.75 -1.44
C GLU A 21 -6.80 -17.25 -1.11
N ALA A 22 -5.77 -17.82 -0.47
CA ALA A 22 -5.77 -19.22 -0.05
C ALA A 22 -6.93 -19.55 0.90
N SER A 23 -7.24 -18.66 1.85
CA SER A 23 -8.40 -18.81 2.75
C SER A 23 -9.72 -18.80 1.98
N ALA A 24 -9.87 -17.90 1.00
CA ALA A 24 -11.05 -17.86 0.14
C ALA A 24 -11.18 -19.13 -0.72
N ASP A 25 -10.07 -19.69 -1.19
CA ASP A 25 -10.05 -20.93 -1.98
C ASP A 25 -10.48 -22.13 -1.15
N LEU A 26 -9.98 -22.26 0.08
CA LEU A 26 -10.41 -23.29 1.03
C LEU A 26 -11.91 -23.22 1.32
N LYS A 27 -12.43 -22.02 1.54
CA LYS A 27 -13.87 -21.78 1.75
C LYS A 27 -14.71 -22.21 0.54
N ARG A 28 -14.26 -21.91 -0.68
CA ARG A 28 -14.93 -22.39 -1.90
C ARG A 28 -14.89 -23.92 -2.04
N GLY A 29 -13.87 -24.57 -1.46
CA GLY A 29 -13.75 -26.03 -1.35
C GLY A 29 -14.53 -26.66 -0.19
N GLY A 30 -15.26 -25.89 0.61
CA GLY A 30 -16.03 -26.40 1.76
C GLY A 30 -15.21 -26.65 3.03
N ILE A 31 -13.97 -26.15 3.10
CA ILE A 31 -13.13 -26.18 4.29
C ILE A 31 -13.20 -24.81 4.96
N GLU A 32 -13.50 -24.76 6.26
CA GLU A 32 -13.45 -23.51 7.03
C GLU A 32 -12.05 -23.35 7.66
N PRO A 33 -11.20 -22.44 7.17
CA PRO A 33 -9.90 -22.15 7.76
C PRO A 33 -10.03 -21.25 9.00
N ASP A 34 -8.96 -21.14 9.77
CA ASP A 34 -8.83 -20.10 10.80
C ASP A 34 -9.09 -18.70 10.20
N PRO A 35 -9.71 -17.77 10.97
CA PRO A 35 -9.99 -16.43 10.48
C PRO A 35 -8.74 -15.68 10.01
N VAL A 36 -8.76 -15.16 8.79
CA VAL A 36 -7.73 -14.27 8.26
C VAL A 36 -8.22 -12.83 8.38
N ALA A 37 -7.35 -11.92 8.84
CA ALA A 37 -7.68 -10.50 8.93
C ALA A 37 -8.10 -9.93 7.56
N TYR A 38 -9.17 -9.13 7.55
CA TYR A 38 -9.66 -8.48 6.33
C TYR A 38 -8.62 -7.52 5.76
N ARG A 39 -8.47 -7.54 4.43
CA ARG A 39 -7.65 -6.62 3.65
C ARG A 39 -8.42 -6.24 2.39
N GLY A 40 -8.65 -4.95 2.19
CA GLY A 40 -9.31 -4.43 1.01
C GLY A 40 -8.77 -3.07 0.62
N SER A 41 -9.21 -2.56 -0.52
CA SER A 41 -8.85 -1.23 -0.98
C SER A 41 -9.76 -0.81 -2.13
N ASN A 42 -10.00 0.50 -2.24
CA ASN A 42 -10.38 1.12 -3.49
C ASN A 42 -9.17 1.84 -4.11
N GLN A 43 -9.17 1.94 -5.43
CA GLN A 43 -8.22 2.76 -6.16
C GLN A 43 -8.83 3.26 -7.47
N MET A 44 -8.45 4.46 -7.88
CA MET A 44 -8.88 5.03 -9.16
C MET A 44 -7.76 5.86 -9.78
N LEU A 45 -7.60 5.77 -11.09
CA LEU A 45 -6.76 6.67 -11.87
C LEU A 45 -7.57 7.21 -13.05
N LEU A 46 -7.70 8.52 -13.13
CA LEU A 46 -8.36 9.21 -14.24
C LEU A 46 -7.33 9.93 -15.09
N ALA A 47 -7.37 9.67 -16.39
CA ALA A 47 -6.56 10.38 -17.36
C ALA A 47 -6.99 11.87 -17.47
N PRO A 48 -6.09 12.79 -17.83
CA PRO A 48 -6.38 14.22 -17.95
C PRO A 48 -7.61 14.56 -18.79
N PHE A 49 -7.85 13.85 -19.89
CA PHE A 49 -8.99 14.13 -20.76
C PHE A 49 -10.35 13.86 -20.08
N LYS A 50 -10.37 13.03 -19.03
CA LYS A 50 -11.57 12.70 -18.22
C LYS A 50 -11.81 13.70 -17.08
N THR A 51 -10.95 14.70 -16.88
CA THR A 51 -11.08 15.68 -15.79
C THR A 51 -11.31 17.09 -16.35
N ALA A 52 -12.04 17.91 -15.59
CA ALA A 52 -12.25 19.33 -15.93
C ALA A 52 -10.92 20.12 -15.87
N MET A 53 -10.07 19.80 -14.89
CA MET A 53 -8.78 20.44 -14.65
C MET A 53 -7.69 20.05 -15.67
N LYS A 54 -7.96 19.10 -16.58
CA LYS A 54 -6.98 18.55 -17.53
C LYS A 54 -5.69 18.06 -16.84
N ALA A 55 -5.85 17.52 -15.64
CA ALA A 55 -4.80 16.90 -14.84
C ALA A 55 -5.21 15.47 -14.46
N PRO A 56 -4.26 14.54 -14.27
CA PRO A 56 -4.59 13.20 -13.82
C PRO A 56 -5.05 13.23 -12.36
N TYR A 57 -6.10 12.46 -12.02
CA TYR A 57 -6.53 12.26 -10.64
C TYR A 57 -6.22 10.83 -10.20
N ALA A 58 -5.56 10.68 -9.05
CA ALA A 58 -5.30 9.40 -8.42
C ALA A 58 -6.01 9.33 -7.06
N VAL A 59 -6.71 8.23 -6.79
CA VAL A 59 -7.32 7.91 -5.51
C VAL A 59 -6.63 6.69 -4.93
N ILE A 60 -6.17 6.84 -3.69
CA ILE A 60 -5.50 5.81 -2.89
C ILE A 60 -6.32 5.64 -1.61
N ASP A 61 -7.05 4.53 -1.48
CA ASP A 61 -8.00 4.30 -0.38
C ASP A 61 -7.87 2.87 0.19
N PRO A 62 -6.80 2.58 0.97
CA PRO A 62 -6.58 1.26 1.55
C PRO A 62 -7.48 1.03 2.78
N HIS A 63 -8.10 -0.14 2.88
CA HIS A 63 -8.97 -0.56 3.99
C HIS A 63 -8.29 -1.66 4.78
N LEU A 64 -7.47 -1.26 5.76
CA LEU A 64 -6.69 -2.16 6.60
C LEU A 64 -7.01 -1.93 8.09
N GLY A 65 -6.42 -2.78 8.94
CA GLY A 65 -6.54 -2.64 10.40
C GLY A 65 -6.06 -1.27 10.89
N TRP A 66 -6.83 -0.68 11.80
CA TRP A 66 -6.49 0.61 12.42
C TRP A 66 -5.31 0.53 13.38
N TYR A 67 -4.96 -0.67 13.83
CA TYR A 67 -3.89 -0.97 14.78
C TYR A 67 -2.94 -2.03 14.22
N GLY A 68 -1.76 -2.14 14.81
CA GLY A 68 -0.74 -3.12 14.42
C GLY A 68 0.09 -2.69 13.22
N GLU A 69 0.72 -3.67 12.60
CA GLU A 69 1.71 -3.54 11.53
C GLU A 69 1.15 -2.92 10.24
N PHE A 70 -0.16 -3.00 10.00
CA PHE A 70 -0.80 -2.48 8.78
C PHE A 70 -1.22 -1.02 8.91
N ARG A 71 -0.98 -0.39 10.06
CA ARG A 71 -1.24 1.04 10.27
C ARG A 71 -0.30 1.87 9.40
N PHE A 72 -0.91 2.75 8.61
CA PHE A 72 -0.20 3.75 7.83
C PHE A 72 0.16 4.99 8.64
N TYR A 73 1.32 5.56 8.33
CA TYR A 73 1.80 6.85 8.79
C TYR A 73 2.06 7.75 7.60
N GLU A 74 1.49 8.96 7.62
CA GLU A 74 1.75 9.95 6.58
C GLU A 74 3.20 10.45 6.66
N VAL A 75 3.87 10.49 5.52
CA VAL A 75 5.26 10.92 5.40
C VAL A 75 5.44 11.78 4.16
N ARG A 76 6.31 12.77 4.29
CA ARG A 76 6.78 13.58 3.18
C ARG A 76 8.30 13.69 3.25
N ILE A 77 8.97 13.37 2.16
CA ILE A 77 10.43 13.32 2.08
C ILE A 77 10.88 14.28 0.99
N TYR A 78 11.83 15.15 1.35
CA TYR A 78 12.56 16.03 0.44
C TYR A 78 14.06 15.78 0.59
N ALA A 79 14.71 15.26 -0.45
CA ALA A 79 16.13 14.95 -0.46
C ALA A 79 16.71 15.14 -1.88
N GLY A 80 17.24 16.33 -2.17
CA GLY A 80 17.67 16.70 -3.53
C GLY A 80 16.47 16.67 -4.50
N ASP A 81 16.60 15.95 -5.61
CA ASP A 81 15.52 15.76 -6.58
C ASP A 81 14.45 14.75 -6.13
N PHE A 82 14.66 14.08 -5.00
CA PHE A 82 13.67 13.18 -4.41
C PHE A 82 12.64 13.97 -3.60
N ALA A 83 11.44 14.13 -4.15
CA ALA A 83 10.30 14.78 -3.51
C ALA A 83 9.06 13.89 -3.58
N VAL A 84 8.72 13.24 -2.47
CA VAL A 84 7.60 12.29 -2.37
C VAL A 84 6.72 12.59 -1.16
N SER A 85 5.42 12.37 -1.31
CA SER A 85 4.43 12.48 -0.23
C SER A 85 3.50 11.27 -0.30
N GLY A 86 3.14 10.71 0.85
CA GLY A 86 2.25 9.56 0.90
C GLY A 86 2.16 8.97 2.29
N VAL A 87 1.86 7.68 2.33
CA VAL A 87 1.81 6.90 3.57
C VAL A 87 2.79 5.74 3.53
N SER A 88 3.35 5.41 4.69
CA SER A 88 4.25 4.28 4.87
C SER A 88 3.79 3.38 6.02
N ILE A 89 4.08 2.09 5.89
CA ILE A 89 3.99 1.16 7.01
C ILE A 89 5.09 1.48 8.01
N LEU A 90 4.76 1.47 9.30
CA LEU A 90 5.74 1.78 10.35
C LEU A 90 6.98 0.87 10.24
N GLY A 91 8.16 1.47 10.08
CA GLY A 91 9.42 0.76 9.91
C GLY A 91 9.85 0.57 8.44
N ILE A 92 8.99 0.89 7.46
CA ILE A 92 9.36 1.00 6.05
C ILE A 92 9.87 2.44 5.80
N PRO A 93 11.06 2.62 5.20
CA PRO A 93 11.71 3.94 5.11
C PRO A 93 11.15 4.84 4.01
N PHE A 94 10.32 4.32 3.12
CA PHE A 94 9.74 5.06 1.99
C PHE A 94 8.22 4.90 1.95
N PRO A 95 7.47 5.88 1.41
CA PRO A 95 6.03 5.73 1.24
C PRO A 95 5.75 4.55 0.30
N SER A 96 4.89 3.61 0.75
CA SER A 96 4.42 2.48 -0.06
C SER A 96 3.26 2.87 -0.98
N LEU A 97 2.52 3.92 -0.61
CA LEU A 97 1.44 4.49 -1.39
C LEU A 97 1.55 6.02 -1.33
N GLY A 98 1.44 6.71 -2.46
CA GLY A 98 1.59 8.16 -2.48
C GLY A 98 1.79 8.71 -3.89
N HIS A 99 2.40 9.90 -3.96
CA HIS A 99 2.74 10.56 -5.20
C HIS A 99 4.07 11.33 -5.08
N SER A 100 4.65 11.66 -6.22
CA SER A 100 5.81 12.55 -6.33
C SER A 100 5.44 13.77 -7.18
N ASN A 101 6.40 14.67 -7.40
CA ASN A 101 6.25 15.79 -8.32
C ASN A 101 6.33 15.41 -9.81
N GLY A 102 6.37 14.11 -10.15
CA GLY A 102 6.37 13.62 -11.52
C GLY A 102 7.70 13.79 -12.28
N ARG A 103 8.77 14.27 -11.63
CA ARG A 103 10.12 14.17 -12.20
C ARG A 103 10.61 12.74 -12.03
N LEU A 104 10.50 11.96 -13.10
CA LEU A 104 11.38 10.79 -13.26
C LEU A 104 12.80 11.34 -13.36
N LEU A 105 13.75 10.72 -12.64
CA LEU A 105 15.17 11.00 -12.86
C LEU A 105 15.46 10.86 -14.37
N PRO A 106 16.27 11.73 -14.96
CA PRO A 106 16.64 11.64 -16.37
C PRO A 106 17.21 10.27 -16.74
#